data_AF-A0AAU0U8M7-F1
#
_entry.id   AF-A0AAU0U8M7-F1
#
_cell.length_a   1.000
_cell.length_b   1.000
_cell.length_c   1.000
_cell.angle_alpha   90.00
_cell.angle_beta   90.00
_cell.angle_gamma   90.00
#
_symmetry.space_group_name_H-M   'P 1'
#
loop_
_entity.id
_entity.type
_entity.pdbx_description
1 polymer ?
#
loop_
_entity_poly.entity_id
_entity_poly.type
_entity_poly.pdbx_seq_one_letter_code
_entity_poly.pdbx_strand_id
1 'polypeptide(L)'
;MSDLNTTSITTSFHGGNHCFCEPIGKILEDELIGELLFGPAWILSGSALSDEQLIRATSETFPGRSFCIVKVWMLIDVMLTDRHAQLVKNDGLISTVLYANTIIYAVDAQGDTSHGVLSGFQRSHEDCFFETEDMIYILGGRGARKQAGVAEVFALAQKCGAELWRGYD
;
A
#
# COMPACT_ATOMS: atom_id res chain seq x y z
N MET A 1 -5.84 16.59 -49.03
CA MET A 1 -6.84 15.92 -49.89
C MET A 1 -6.82 14.45 -49.51
N SER A 2 -7.82 13.83 -48.92
CA SER A 2 -9.10 14.24 -48.36
C SER A 2 -9.65 12.99 -47.68
N ASP A 3 -10.08 13.18 -46.43
CA ASP A 3 -11.07 12.48 -45.62
C ASP A 3 -11.70 11.18 -46.16
N LEU A 4 -11.65 10.13 -45.33
CA LEU A 4 -12.69 9.10 -45.30
C LEU A 4 -13.50 9.25 -44.01
N ASN A 5 -14.57 10.02 -44.18
CA ASN A 5 -15.74 10.08 -43.33
C ASN A 5 -16.55 8.77 -43.51
N THR A 6 -16.95 8.11 -42.43
CA THR A 6 -18.07 7.14 -42.47
C THR A 6 -18.83 7.21 -41.14
N THR A 7 -19.79 8.13 -41.15
CA THR A 7 -21.21 7.93 -40.80
C THR A 7 -21.56 7.32 -39.45
N SER A 8 -21.96 8.22 -38.55
CA SER A 8 -22.81 7.98 -37.39
C SER A 8 -24.09 7.21 -37.75
N ILE A 9 -24.44 6.19 -36.97
CA ILE A 9 -25.83 5.75 -36.81
C ILE A 9 -26.21 5.92 -35.35
N THR A 10 -26.93 7.00 -35.09
CA THR A 10 -27.65 7.24 -33.83
C THR A 10 -28.93 6.44 -33.87
N THR A 11 -29.12 5.52 -32.93
CA THR A 11 -30.47 5.05 -32.55
C THR A 11 -30.68 5.33 -31.08
N SER A 12 -31.49 6.35 -30.82
CA SER A 12 -31.94 6.72 -29.48
C SER A 12 -33.07 5.79 -29.07
N PHE A 13 -32.86 5.01 -28.01
CA PHE A 13 -33.96 4.43 -27.23
C PHE A 13 -34.00 5.13 -25.87
N HIS A 14 -35.06 5.91 -25.65
CA HIS A 14 -35.43 6.42 -24.34
C HIS A 14 -36.05 5.26 -23.54
N GLY A 15 -35.30 4.76 -22.57
CA GLY A 15 -35.77 3.82 -21.57
C GLY A 15 -34.75 3.81 -20.45
N GLY A 16 -35.07 4.51 -19.36
CA GLY A 16 -34.20 4.61 -18.20
C GLY A 16 -33.84 3.22 -17.69
N ASN A 17 -32.55 2.91 -17.76
CA ASN A 17 -31.82 1.99 -16.91
C ASN A 17 -30.35 2.38 -17.13
N HIS A 18 -29.80 3.15 -16.19
CA HIS A 18 -28.35 3.19 -16.04
C HIS A 18 -27.93 1.77 -15.70
N CYS A 19 -27.62 0.96 -16.71
CA CYS A 19 -26.76 -0.19 -16.53
C CYS A 19 -25.40 0.38 -16.16
N PHE A 20 -25.19 0.54 -14.86
CA PHE A 20 -23.87 0.75 -14.29
C PHE A 20 -23.15 -0.59 -14.45
N CYS A 21 -22.67 -0.85 -15.67
CA CYS A 21 -21.66 -1.86 -15.88
C CYS A 21 -20.41 -1.28 -15.21
N GLU A 22 -20.22 -1.59 -13.93
CA GLU A 22 -18.87 -1.47 -13.39
C GLU A 22 -17.96 -2.29 -14.31
N PRO A 23 -16.79 -1.77 -14.70
CA PRO A 23 -15.87 -2.54 -15.52
C PRO A 23 -15.60 -3.84 -14.77
N ILE A 24 -15.71 -4.99 -15.45
CA ILE A 24 -15.41 -6.31 -14.86
C ILE A 24 -14.03 -6.31 -14.18
N GLY A 25 -13.08 -5.49 -14.65
CA GLY A 25 -11.78 -5.26 -14.01
C GLY A 25 -11.83 -4.59 -12.63
N LYS A 26 -12.74 -3.63 -12.41
CA LYS A 26 -12.87 -2.91 -11.13
C LYS A 26 -13.42 -3.82 -10.02
N ILE A 27 -14.36 -4.69 -10.37
CA ILE A 27 -14.94 -5.67 -9.43
C ILE A 27 -13.86 -6.65 -8.94
N LEU A 28 -12.97 -7.08 -9.84
CA LEU A 28 -11.87 -7.97 -9.50
C LEU A 28 -10.82 -7.28 -8.60
N GLU A 29 -10.53 -6.01 -8.82
CA GLU A 29 -9.63 -5.21 -7.96
C GLU A 29 -10.18 -5.07 -6.54
N ASP A 30 -11.46 -4.74 -6.40
CA ASP A 30 -12.11 -4.58 -5.09
C ASP A 30 -12.17 -5.91 -4.32
N GLU A 31 -12.37 -7.05 -5.02
CA GLU A 31 -12.35 -8.38 -4.42
C GLU A 31 -10.94 -8.76 -3.91
N LEU A 32 -9.89 -8.50 -4.70
CA LEU A 32 -8.50 -8.74 -4.30
C LEU A 32 -8.09 -7.88 -3.09
N ILE A 33 -8.45 -6.60 -3.09
CA ILE A 33 -8.20 -5.71 -1.96
C ILE A 33 -9.01 -6.16 -0.74
N GLY A 34 -10.25 -6.59 -0.95
CA GLY A 34 -11.12 -7.11 0.10
C GLY A 34 -10.51 -8.32 0.82
N GLU A 35 -10.06 -9.33 0.08
CA GLU A 35 -9.43 -10.51 0.66
C GLU A 35 -8.11 -10.16 1.37
N LEU A 36 -7.28 -9.31 0.74
CA LEU A 36 -6.02 -8.85 1.34
C LEU A 36 -6.23 -8.08 2.65
N LEU A 37 -7.24 -7.20 2.75
CA LEU A 37 -7.45 -6.39 3.95
C LEU A 37 -8.28 -7.09 5.02
N PHE A 38 -9.26 -7.92 4.64
CA PHE A 38 -10.27 -8.46 5.58
C PHE A 38 -10.19 -9.98 5.78
N GLY A 39 -9.44 -10.71 4.96
CA GLY A 39 -9.19 -12.14 5.18
C GLY A 39 -8.36 -12.43 6.45
N PRO A 40 -8.16 -13.70 6.82
CA PRO A 40 -7.42 -14.11 8.02
C PRO A 40 -5.99 -13.57 8.06
N ALA A 41 -5.52 -13.14 9.23
CA ALA A 41 -4.17 -12.59 9.41
C ALA A 41 -3.52 -13.02 10.73
N TRP A 42 -2.19 -13.03 10.77
CA TRP A 42 -1.44 -13.14 12.03
C TRP A 42 -1.46 -11.80 12.75
N ILE A 43 -1.89 -11.81 14.00
CA ILE A 43 -1.96 -10.57 14.79
C ILE A 43 -0.58 -10.21 15.32
N LEU A 44 -0.20 -8.96 15.11
CA LEU A 44 1.01 -8.37 15.66
C LEU A 44 0.66 -7.25 16.64
N SER A 45 1.61 -6.92 17.49
CA SER A 45 1.52 -5.79 18.41
C SER A 45 2.69 -4.87 18.16
N GLY A 46 2.39 -3.61 17.91
CA GLY A 46 3.37 -2.54 17.88
C GLY A 46 3.52 -1.93 19.27
N SER A 47 3.94 -0.68 19.31
CA SER A 47 4.08 0.06 20.56
C SER A 47 2.73 0.27 21.25
N ALA A 48 2.72 0.05 22.57
CA ALA A 48 1.57 0.30 23.44
C ALA A 48 1.46 1.76 23.92
N LEU A 49 2.38 2.63 23.48
CA LEU A 49 2.38 4.03 23.85
C LEU A 49 1.19 4.79 23.25
N SER A 50 0.76 5.85 23.92
CA SER A 50 -0.20 6.81 23.37
C SER A 50 0.39 7.58 22.18
N ASP A 51 -0.46 8.24 21.39
CA ASP A 51 -0.02 8.99 20.20
C ASP A 51 0.96 10.11 20.57
N GLU A 52 0.70 10.85 21.63
CA GLU A 52 1.58 11.91 22.14
C GLU A 52 2.94 11.36 22.59
N GLN A 53 2.93 10.21 23.28
CA GLN A 53 4.16 9.54 23.70
C GLN A 53 4.96 9.01 22.51
N LEU A 54 4.29 8.46 21.49
CA LEU A 54 4.93 8.03 20.25
C LEU A 54 5.58 9.18 19.51
N ILE A 55 4.86 10.29 19.31
CA ILE A 55 5.38 11.48 18.64
C ILE A 55 6.62 12.00 19.36
N ARG A 56 6.53 12.15 20.69
CA ARG A 56 7.64 12.63 21.50
C ARG A 56 8.84 11.67 21.44
N ALA A 57 8.65 10.40 21.76
CA ALA A 57 9.73 9.43 21.82
C ALA A 57 10.42 9.26 20.45
N THR A 58 9.64 9.22 19.36
CA THR A 58 10.17 9.10 18.00
C THR A 58 10.97 10.33 17.60
N SER A 59 10.46 11.53 17.88
CA SER A 59 11.16 12.78 17.56
C SER A 59 12.48 12.93 18.33
N GLU A 60 12.52 12.45 19.57
CA GLU A 60 13.74 12.41 20.39
C GLU A 60 14.73 11.34 19.89
N THR A 61 14.24 10.21 19.39
CA THR A 61 15.06 9.06 18.93
C THR A 61 15.66 9.27 17.55
N PHE A 62 14.93 9.92 16.63
CA PHE A 62 15.34 10.10 15.23
C PHE A 62 15.42 11.58 14.83
N PRO A 63 16.27 12.38 15.48
CA PRO A 63 16.39 13.80 15.14
C PRO A 63 16.88 13.97 13.70
N GLY A 64 16.12 14.73 12.89
CA GLY A 64 16.49 15.05 11.51
C GLY A 64 16.35 13.92 10.49
N ARG A 65 15.70 12.80 10.84
CA ARG A 65 15.34 11.73 9.89
C ARG A 65 13.85 11.81 9.55
N SER A 66 13.50 11.39 8.33
CA SER A 66 12.10 11.24 7.92
C SER A 66 11.50 10.00 8.59
N PHE A 67 10.35 10.18 9.25
CA PHE A 67 9.63 9.09 9.90
C PHE A 67 8.12 9.29 9.83
N CYS A 68 7.39 8.18 9.94
CA CYS A 68 5.93 8.15 9.91
C CYS A 68 5.41 7.28 11.06
N ILE A 69 4.56 7.83 11.91
CA ILE A 69 3.89 7.09 12.98
C ILE A 69 2.53 6.65 12.47
N VAL A 70 2.29 5.34 12.51
CA VAL A 70 1.11 4.74 11.91
C VAL A 70 0.31 3.88 12.89
N LYS A 71 -0.98 3.74 12.61
CA LYS A 71 -1.90 2.84 13.29
C LYS A 71 -2.74 2.08 12.27
N VAL A 72 -3.36 0.98 12.73
CA VAL A 72 -4.18 0.10 11.87
C VAL A 72 -3.34 -0.36 10.68
N TRP A 73 -2.26 -1.07 11.00
CA TRP A 73 -1.20 -1.41 10.08
C TRP A 73 -1.10 -2.92 9.84
N MET A 74 -0.54 -3.28 8.69
CA MET A 74 -0.34 -4.65 8.25
C MET A 74 1.01 -4.78 7.54
N LEU A 75 1.79 -5.79 7.93
CA LEU A 75 2.96 -6.23 7.18
C LEU A 75 2.52 -7.27 6.14
N ILE A 76 2.93 -7.09 4.90
CA ILE A 76 2.54 -7.94 3.79
C ILE A 76 3.80 -8.54 3.19
N ASP A 77 3.98 -9.85 3.39
CA ASP A 77 5.03 -10.64 2.75
C ASP A 77 4.62 -10.93 1.31
N VAL A 78 5.26 -10.25 0.37
CA VAL A 78 4.95 -10.36 -1.05
C VAL A 78 5.57 -11.63 -1.62
N MET A 79 4.73 -12.47 -2.22
CA MET A 79 5.14 -13.70 -2.89
C MET A 79 5.72 -13.39 -4.27
N LEU A 80 7.03 -13.21 -4.32
CA LEU A 80 7.77 -12.98 -5.56
C LEU A 80 8.25 -14.27 -6.20
N THR A 81 8.53 -14.20 -7.51
CA THR A 81 9.31 -15.24 -8.19
C THR A 81 10.74 -15.23 -7.67
N ASP A 82 11.44 -16.36 -7.76
CA ASP A 82 12.84 -16.48 -7.30
C ASP A 82 13.75 -15.39 -7.91
N ARG A 83 13.52 -15.05 -9.18
CA ARG A 83 14.26 -13.99 -9.86
C ARG A 83 14.07 -12.62 -9.20
N HIS A 84 12.82 -12.21 -8.97
CA HIS A 84 12.54 -10.91 -8.37
C HIS A 84 12.91 -10.87 -6.88
N ALA A 85 12.68 -11.97 -6.16
CA ALA A 85 13.13 -12.11 -4.77
C ALA A 85 14.65 -11.94 -4.65
N GLN A 86 15.42 -12.48 -5.60
CA GLN A 86 16.87 -12.32 -5.61
C GLN A 86 17.31 -10.88 -5.91
N LEU A 87 16.60 -10.14 -6.77
CA LEU A 87 16.87 -8.72 -7.00
C LEU A 87 16.67 -7.91 -5.71
N VAL A 88 15.51 -8.05 -5.07
CA VAL A 88 15.20 -7.39 -3.78
C VAL A 88 16.28 -7.72 -2.73
N LYS A 89 16.69 -8.98 -2.66
CA LYS A 89 17.73 -9.41 -1.71
C LYS A 89 19.12 -8.85 -2.04
N ASN A 90 19.48 -8.70 -3.31
CA ASN A 90 20.77 -8.12 -3.72
C ASN A 90 20.90 -6.66 -3.27
N ASP A 91 19.78 -5.95 -3.17
CA ASP A 91 19.73 -4.57 -2.67
C ASP A 91 19.66 -4.51 -1.13
N GLY A 92 19.79 -5.66 -0.46
CA GLY A 92 19.74 -5.75 1.00
C GLY A 92 18.33 -5.57 1.57
N LEU A 93 17.30 -5.75 0.75
CA LEU A 93 15.90 -5.60 1.13
C LEU A 93 15.23 -6.97 1.33
N ILE A 94 14.08 -6.94 1.98
CA ILE A 94 13.19 -8.07 2.24
C ILE A 94 11.86 -7.75 1.57
N SER A 95 11.27 -8.74 0.87
CA SER A 95 10.02 -8.60 0.13
C SER A 95 8.79 -8.51 1.04
N THR A 96 8.88 -7.72 2.11
CA THR A 96 7.78 -7.35 3.00
C THR A 96 7.51 -5.87 2.82
N VAL A 97 6.25 -5.48 2.66
CA VAL A 97 5.82 -4.07 2.62
C VAL A 97 4.89 -3.78 3.79
N LEU A 98 4.79 -2.52 4.18
CA LEU A 98 3.87 -2.04 5.20
C LEU A 98 2.69 -1.35 4.54
N TYR A 99 1.48 -1.83 4.83
CA TYR A 99 0.26 -1.05 4.63
C TYR A 99 -0.17 -0.44 5.96
N ALA A 100 -0.54 0.84 5.96
CA ALA A 100 -1.18 1.46 7.11
C ALA A 100 -2.38 2.30 6.69
N ASN A 101 -3.51 2.04 7.32
CA ASN A 101 -4.73 2.78 7.06
C ASN A 101 -4.73 4.17 7.73
N THR A 102 -3.96 4.35 8.81
CA THR A 102 -3.97 5.60 9.59
C THR A 102 -2.56 6.10 9.84
N ILE A 103 -2.31 7.35 9.45
CA ILE A 103 -1.10 8.10 9.79
C ILE A 103 -1.44 9.04 10.94
N ILE A 104 -0.69 8.93 12.03
CA ILE A 104 -0.86 9.77 13.22
C ILE A 104 -0.01 11.04 13.09
N TYR A 105 1.21 10.88 12.61
CA TYR A 105 2.16 11.96 12.44
C TYR A 105 3.21 11.54 11.42
N ALA A 106 3.68 12.46 10.59
CA ALA A 106 4.78 12.17 9.70
C ALA A 106 5.65 13.40 9.48
N VAL A 107 6.95 13.16 9.35
CA VAL A 107 7.95 14.12 8.89
C VAL A 107 8.33 13.70 7.47
N ASP A 108 8.17 14.63 6.52
CA ASP A 108 8.45 14.43 5.09
C ASP A 108 7.62 13.34 4.38
N ALA A 109 6.40 13.07 4.86
CA ALA A 109 5.47 12.21 4.11
C ALA A 109 5.13 12.83 2.75
N GLN A 110 5.28 12.03 1.70
CA GLN A 110 4.98 12.39 0.32
C GLN A 110 3.77 11.58 -0.16
N GLY A 111 2.92 12.18 -0.98
CA GLY A 111 1.78 11.51 -1.61
C GLY A 111 0.42 11.77 -0.94
N ASP A 112 -0.64 11.27 -1.58
CA ASP A 112 -2.00 11.29 -1.03
C ASP A 112 -2.14 10.18 0.01
N THR A 113 -2.55 10.55 1.22
CA THR A 113 -2.68 9.63 2.37
C THR A 113 -4.14 9.31 2.69
N SER A 114 -5.09 9.82 1.91
CA SER A 114 -6.53 9.66 2.12
C SER A 114 -7.00 8.20 2.10
N HIS A 115 -6.25 7.31 1.45
CA HIS A 115 -6.58 5.89 1.31
C HIS A 115 -5.61 4.95 2.07
N GLY A 116 -4.81 5.51 2.96
CA GLY A 116 -3.71 4.85 3.66
C GLY A 116 -2.40 4.95 2.88
N VAL A 117 -1.32 4.50 3.50
CA VAL A 117 0.03 4.46 2.92
C VAL A 117 0.45 3.02 2.68
N LEU A 118 1.12 2.79 1.56
CA LEU A 118 1.82 1.55 1.26
C LEU A 118 3.30 1.87 1.08
N SER A 119 4.15 1.25 1.90
CA SER A 119 5.59 1.50 1.89
C SER A 119 6.30 0.79 0.75
N GLY A 120 7.57 1.12 0.52
CA GLY A 120 8.50 0.27 -0.21
C GLY A 120 8.88 -1.01 0.57
N PHE A 121 9.84 -1.78 0.04
CA PHE A 121 10.34 -2.99 0.70
C PHE A 121 11.04 -2.69 2.02
N GLN A 122 10.88 -3.64 2.93
CA GLN A 122 11.52 -3.65 4.23
C GLN A 122 13.04 -3.73 4.05
N ARG A 123 13.77 -2.80 4.67
CA ARG A 123 15.20 -2.90 4.94
C ARG A 123 15.45 -3.58 6.28
N SER A 124 14.74 -3.16 7.32
CA SER A 124 14.83 -3.73 8.65
C SER A 124 13.47 -3.67 9.37
N HIS A 125 13.26 -4.58 10.32
CA HIS A 125 12.07 -4.55 11.18
C HIS A 125 12.44 -5.08 12.58
N GLU A 126 12.45 -4.19 13.56
CA GLU A 126 12.79 -4.48 14.95
C GLU A 126 11.73 -3.88 15.88
N ASP A 127 11.11 -4.73 16.70
CA ASP A 127 10.00 -4.38 17.59
C ASP A 127 8.86 -3.61 16.90
N CYS A 128 8.84 -2.28 17.02
CA CYS A 128 7.84 -1.39 16.44
C CYS A 128 8.42 -0.46 15.37
N PHE A 129 9.66 -0.66 14.96
CA PHE A 129 10.34 0.10 13.91
C PHE A 129 10.38 -0.73 12.63
N PHE A 130 9.72 -0.24 11.58
CA PHE A 130 9.79 -0.81 10.24
C PHE A 130 10.49 0.18 9.32
N GLU A 131 11.66 -0.17 8.81
CA GLU A 131 12.49 0.73 8.01
C GLU A 131 12.43 0.33 6.53
N THR A 132 12.21 1.31 5.66
CA THR A 132 12.37 1.18 4.20
C THR A 132 13.67 1.84 3.75
N GLU A 133 13.83 2.04 2.44
CA GLU A 133 14.98 2.73 1.91
C GLU A 133 15.11 4.17 2.43
N ASP A 134 13.97 4.84 2.55
CA ASP A 134 13.81 6.28 2.65
C ASP A 134 13.08 6.74 3.91
N MET A 135 12.38 5.83 4.61
CA MET A 135 11.53 6.20 5.73
C MET A 135 11.55 5.15 6.86
N ILE A 136 11.43 5.64 8.10
CA ILE A 136 11.16 4.78 9.25
C ILE A 136 9.68 4.90 9.62
N TYR A 137 9.00 3.77 9.69
CA TYR A 137 7.63 3.67 10.16
C TYR A 137 7.61 3.18 11.62
N ILE A 138 6.89 3.92 12.47
CA ILE A 138 6.67 3.57 13.87
C ILE A 138 5.28 2.97 14.01
N LEU A 139 5.26 1.69 14.36
CA LEU A 139 4.08 0.87 14.40
C LEU A 139 3.38 1.04 15.76
N GLY A 140 2.29 1.80 15.77
CA GLY A 140 1.47 2.02 16.96
C GLY A 140 0.32 1.03 17.09
N GLY A 141 0.09 0.53 18.31
CA GLY A 141 -1.05 -0.32 18.63
C GLY A 141 -1.05 -1.68 17.91
N ARG A 142 -2.24 -2.24 17.73
CA ARG A 142 -2.42 -3.56 17.10
C ARG A 142 -2.18 -3.49 15.59
N GLY A 143 -1.47 -4.49 15.07
CA GLY A 143 -1.27 -4.69 13.65
C GLY A 143 -1.53 -6.13 13.24
N ALA A 144 -1.20 -6.42 11.98
CA ALA A 144 -1.33 -7.75 11.41
C ALA A 144 -0.16 -8.08 10.47
N ARG A 145 -0.03 -9.36 10.11
CA ARG A 145 0.86 -9.84 9.06
C ARG A 145 0.13 -10.83 8.15
N LYS A 146 0.36 -10.70 6.84
CA LYS A 146 -0.19 -11.55 5.80
C LYS A 146 0.85 -11.90 4.74
N GLN A 147 0.58 -12.96 4.00
CA GLN A 147 1.23 -13.23 2.72
C GLN A 147 0.27 -12.84 1.60
N ALA A 148 0.78 -12.27 0.52
CA ALA A 148 -0.03 -11.86 -0.62
C ALA A 148 0.75 -12.00 -1.93
N GLY A 149 0.02 -12.27 -3.02
CA GLY A 149 0.58 -12.28 -4.36
C GLY A 149 0.83 -10.86 -4.88
N VAL A 150 1.69 -10.76 -5.91
CA VAL A 150 2.02 -9.47 -6.55
C VAL A 150 0.78 -8.72 -7.04
N ALA A 151 -0.23 -9.43 -7.58
CA ALA A 151 -1.45 -8.81 -8.08
C ALA A 151 -2.27 -8.10 -7.00
N GLU A 152 -2.42 -8.71 -5.82
CA GLU A 152 -3.14 -8.13 -4.68
C GLU A 152 -2.42 -6.88 -4.15
N VAL A 153 -1.10 -6.98 -4.01
CA VAL A 153 -0.26 -5.87 -3.54
C VAL A 153 -0.25 -4.73 -4.56
N PHE A 154 -0.25 -5.03 -5.85
CA PHE A 154 -0.32 -4.03 -6.91
C PHE A 154 -1.67 -3.30 -6.93
N ALA A 155 -2.79 -4.03 -6.80
CA ALA A 155 -4.11 -3.42 -6.66
C ALA A 155 -4.18 -2.49 -5.44
N LEU A 156 -3.62 -2.93 -4.30
CA LEU A 156 -3.52 -2.08 -3.11
C LEU A 156 -2.64 -0.83 -3.34
N ALA A 157 -1.54 -0.97 -4.08
CA ALA A 157 -0.66 0.15 -4.43
C ALA A 157 -1.40 1.24 -5.20
N GLN A 158 -2.17 0.83 -6.22
CA GLN A 158 -2.98 1.76 -7.01
C GLN A 158 -4.00 2.49 -6.14
N LYS A 159 -4.69 1.76 -5.25
CA LYS A 159 -5.62 2.35 -4.29
C LYS A 159 -4.96 3.39 -3.39
N CYS A 160 -3.72 3.15 -2.97
CA CYS A 160 -2.95 4.08 -2.12
C CYS A 160 -2.23 5.19 -2.90
N GLY A 161 -2.29 5.19 -4.24
CA GLY A 161 -1.47 6.09 -5.05
C GLY A 161 0.04 5.84 -4.88
N ALA A 162 0.43 4.63 -4.45
CA ALA A 162 1.81 4.25 -4.22
C ALA A 162 2.44 3.71 -5.50
N GLU A 163 3.60 4.23 -5.87
CA GLU A 163 4.42 3.67 -6.95
C GLU A 163 5.28 2.52 -6.42
N LEU A 164 4.70 1.33 -6.28
CA LEU A 164 5.49 0.15 -5.96
C LEU A 164 6.31 -0.32 -7.18
N TRP A 165 7.50 -0.89 -6.92
CA TRP A 165 8.31 -1.70 -7.85
C TRP A 165 9.18 -1.03 -8.93
N ARG A 166 9.49 0.28 -8.90
CA ARG A 166 10.45 0.84 -9.89
C ARG A 166 11.77 0.06 -9.87
N GLY A 167 12.04 -0.73 -10.93
CA GLY A 167 13.29 -1.49 -11.11
C GLY A 167 13.23 -2.98 -10.74
N TYR A 168 12.07 -3.51 -10.35
CA TYR A 168 11.87 -4.94 -10.04
C TYR A 168 10.81 -5.63 -10.93
N ASP A 169 10.29 -4.90 -11.92
CA ASP A 169 9.32 -5.34 -12.93
C ASP A 169 9.97 -6.04 -14.16
#